data_AF-G9WIM5-F1
#
_entry.id   AF-G9WIM5-F1
#
_cell.length_a   1.000
_cell.length_b   1.000
_cell.length_c   1.000
_cell.angle_alpha   90.00
_cell.angle_beta   90.00
_cell.angle_gamma   90.00
#
_symmetry.space_group_name_H-M   'P 1'
#
loop_
_entity.id
_entity.type
_entity.pdbx_description
1 polymer ?
#
loop_
_entity_poly.entity_id
_entity_poly.type
_entity_poly.pdbx_seq_one_letter_code
_entity_poly.pdbx_strand_id
1 'polypeptide(L)' 'MLKAAGYIESYINGDHHIFKKTGRRSIPVPYSHLKDAIRIGTYRSIIRSIKEAN' A
#
# COMPACT_ATOMS: atom_id res chain seq x y z
N MET A 1 2.53 1.98 -8.93
CA MET A 1 3.02 0.61 -8.61
C MET A 1 1.91 -0.32 -8.14
N LEU A 2 1.21 -0.04 -7.03
CA LEU A 2 0.13 -0.91 -6.52
C LEU A 2 -0.99 -1.15 -7.55
N LYS A 3 -1.46 -0.09 -8.22
CA LYS A 3 -2.42 -0.18 -9.33
C LYS A 3 -1.93 -1.08 -10.47
N ALA A 4 -0.64 -0.96 -10.84
CA ALA A 4 -0.02 -1.82 -11.87
C ALA A 4 0.09 -3.29 -11.45
N ALA A 5 0.17 -3.57 -10.14
CA ALA A 5 0.12 -4.94 -9.60
C ALA A 5 -1.32 -5.49 -9.43
N GLY A 6 -2.33 -4.75 -9.87
CA GLY A 6 -3.75 -5.13 -9.79
C GLY A 6 -4.41 -4.85 -8.44
N TYR A 7 -3.80 -4.02 -7.59
CA TYR A 7 -4.46 -3.54 -6.38
C TYR A 7 -5.31 -2.30 -6.66
N ILE A 8 -6.51 -2.27 -6.09
CA ILE A 8 -7.47 -1.18 -6.22
C ILE A 8 -7.56 -0.47 -4.86
N GLU A 9 -7.59 0.85 -4.88
CA GLU A 9 -7.84 1.64 -3.68
C GLU A 9 -9.27 1.40 -3.20
N SER A 10 -9.43 1.03 -1.93
CA SER A 10 -10.72 0.61 -1.38
C SER A 10 -11.33 1.67 -0.48
N TYR A 11 -10.60 2.09 0.55
CA TYR A 11 -11.05 3.11 1.50
C TYR A 11 -9.85 3.73 2.21
N ILE A 12 -10.11 4.83 2.92
CA ILE A 12 -9.13 5.48 3.78
C ILE A 12 -9.46 5.13 5.23
N ASN A 13 -8.46 4.74 6.01
CA ASN A 13 -8.57 4.47 7.45
C ASN A 13 -7.58 5.36 8.21
N GLY A 14 -8.08 6.40 8.87
CA GLY A 14 -7.25 7.47 9.42
C GLY A 14 -6.34 8.04 8.34
N ASP A 15 -5.03 8.03 8.59
CA ASP A 15 -4.03 8.49 7.61
C ASP A 15 -3.54 7.38 6.67
N HIS A 16 -4.34 6.36 6.35
CA HIS A 16 -3.88 5.28 5.47
C HIS A 16 -4.86 4.99 4.35
N HIS A 17 -4.38 4.99 3.11
CA HIS A 17 -5.07 4.41 1.97
C HIS A 17 -4.96 2.89 2.01
N ILE A 18 -6.09 2.20 2.00
CA ILE A 18 -6.13 0.75 1.98
C ILE A 18 -6.31 0.27 0.56
N PHE A 19 -5.31 -0.44 0.04
CA PHE A 19 -5.33 -1.07 -1.28
C PHE A 19 -5.70 -2.54 -1.17
N LYS A 20 -6.67 -2.99 -1.94
CA LYS A 20 -7.15 -4.38 -1.95
C LYS A 20 -6.94 -5.04 -3.30
N LYS A 21 -6.71 -6.35 -3.27
CA LYS A 21 -6.70 -7.23 -4.45
C LYS A 21 -7.42 -8.52 -4.07
N THR A 22 -8.31 -8.99 -4.93
CA THR A 22 -9.09 -10.20 -4.67
C THR A 22 -8.17 -11.39 -4.38
N GLY A 23 -8.47 -12.13 -3.31
CA GLY A 23 -7.68 -13.28 -2.87
C GLY A 23 -6.33 -12.94 -2.23
N ARG A 24 -6.03 -11.66 -1.98
CA ARG A 24 -4.74 -11.23 -1.40
C ARG A 24 -4.91 -10.31 -0.19
N ARG A 25 -3.85 -10.20 0.61
CA ARG A 25 -3.82 -9.31 1.77
C ARG A 25 -3.95 -7.85 1.33
N SER A 26 -4.71 -7.07 2.11
CA SER A 26 -4.83 -5.62 1.93
C SER A 26 -3.52 -4.92 2.30
N ILE A 27 -3.15 -3.88 1.56
CA ILE A 27 -1.93 -3.11 1.76
C ILE A 27 -2.30 -1.69 2.22
N PRO A 28 -2.02 -1.33 3.49
CA PRO A 28 -2.15 0.04 3.96
C PRO A 28 -0.96 0.88 3.47
N VAL A 29 -1.23 2.05 2.92
CA VAL A 29 -0.24 3.04 2.48
C VAL A 29 -0.52 4.35 3.21
N PRO A 30 0.42 4.88 4.01
CA PRO A 30 0.19 6.12 4.75
C PRO A 30 0.07 7.34 3.82
N TYR A 31 -1.06 8.06 3.89
CA TYR A 31 -1.10 9.39 4.51
C TYR A 31 0.11 10.31 4.44
N SER A 32 0.58 10.75 3.28
CA SER A 32 1.76 11.61 3.22
C SER A 32 1.45 13.12 3.32
N HIS A 33 0.29 13.51 3.87
CA HIS A 33 -0.14 14.94 3.93
C HIS A 33 0.91 15.90 4.51
N LEU A 34 1.82 15.42 5.37
CA LEU A 34 2.91 16.22 5.95
C LEU A 34 4.29 15.96 5.34
N LYS A 35 4.44 14.97 4.46
CA LYS A 35 5.71 14.59 3.82
C LYS A 35 5.45 13.98 2.45
N ASP A 36 5.95 14.59 1.38
CA ASP A 36 5.93 14.01 0.02
C ASP A 36 6.70 12.68 -0.13
N ALA A 37 7.36 12.23 0.94
CA ALA A 37 8.19 11.04 0.94
C ALA A 37 7.78 10.04 2.03
N ILE A 38 7.61 8.78 1.61
CA ILE A 38 7.51 7.64 2.52
C ILE A 38 8.91 7.23 3.00
N ARG A 39 9.02 6.79 4.26
CA ARG A 39 10.27 6.22 4.78
C ARG A 39 10.66 4.96 3.98
N ILE A 40 11.96 4.79 3.72
CA ILE A 40 12.48 3.64 2.97
C ILE A 40 12.08 2.29 3.58
N GLY A 41 11.96 2.20 4.91
CA GLY A 41 11.48 1.00 5.60
C GLY A 41 10.02 0.67 5.26
N THR A 42 9.16 1.69 5.24
CA THR A 42 7.75 1.56 4.83
C THR A 42 7.66 1.12 3.38
N TYR A 43 8.45 1.73 2.48
CA TYR A 43 8.53 1.33 1.08
C TYR A 43 8.93 -0.15 0.93
N ARG A 44 10.01 -0.58 1.60
CA ARG A 44 10.48 -1.97 1.57
C ARG A 44 9.42 -2.95 2.10
N SER A 45 8.70 -2.57 3.16
CA SER A 45 7.61 -3.37 3.70
C SER A 45 6.48 -3.56 2.67
N ILE A 46 6.05 -2.49 2.00
CA ILE A 46 5.02 -2.54 0.94
C ILE A 46 5.49 -3.45 -0.21
N ILE A 47 6.73 -3.29 -0.68
CA ILE A 47 7.30 -4.14 -1.74
C ILE A 47 7.31 -5.61 -1.33
N ARG A 48 7.73 -5.91 -0.11
CA ARG A 48 7.74 -7.28 0.41
C ARG A 48 6.33 -7.87 0.41
N SER A 49 5.34 -7.12 0.90
CA SER A 49 3.94 -7.58 0.89
C SER A 49 3.40 -7.84 -0.53
N ILE A 50 3.85 -7.09 -1.53
CA ILE A 50 3.45 -7.35 -2.93
C ILE A 50 4.14 -8.61 -3.47
N LYS A 51 5.43 -8.80 -3.15
CA LYS A 51 6.21 -9.97 -3.59
C LYS A 51 5.71 -11.26 -2.96
N GLU A 52 5.48 -11.28 -1.65
CA GLU A 52 4.94 -12.46 -0.94
C GLU A 52 3.52 -12.81 -1.37
N ALA A 53 2.79 -11.84 -1.89
CA ALA A 53 1.43 -12.04 -2.36
C ALA A 53 1.39 -12.58 -3.81
N ASN A 54 2.46 -12.42 -4.61
CA ASN A 54 2.58 -12.91 -5.99
C ASN A 54 3.08 -14.33 -6.04
#